data_AF-A0A9R0ID89-F1
#
_entry.id   AF-A0A9R0ID89-F1
#
_cell.length_a   1.000
_cell.length_b   1.000
_cell.length_c   1.000
_cell.angle_alpha   90.00
_cell.angle_beta   90.00
_cell.angle_gamma   90.00
#
_symmetry.space_group_name_H-M   'P 1'
#
loop_
_entity.id
_entity.type
_entity.pdbx_description
1 polymer ?
#
loop_
_entity_poly.entity_id
_entity_poly.type
_entity_poly.pdbx_seq_one_letter_code
_entity_poly.pdbx_strand_id
1 'polypeptide(L)'
;MAELGISIAAKLIEVIGSDVIKEICDMWGYKSQLESLNNTVFTIKNVLLDADSKRELSYEARGYIQELKAIVYDADDLFDEIFTLAELKQLRPLTKRGEG
;
A
#
# COMPACT_ATOMS: atom_id res chain seq x y z
N MET A 1 7.28 16.03 -11.35
CA MET A 1 6.21 15.00 -11.35
C MET A 1 6.77 13.60 -11.24
N ALA A 2 7.78 13.22 -12.03
CA ALA A 2 8.43 11.91 -11.94
C ALA A 2 9.13 11.68 -10.58
N GLU A 3 9.88 12.67 -10.09
CA GLU A 3 10.58 12.61 -8.80
C GLU A 3 9.70 12.20 -7.60
N LEU A 4 8.51 12.82 -7.45
CA LEU A 4 7.56 12.46 -6.40
C LEU A 4 7.05 11.01 -6.57
N GLY A 5 6.75 10.59 -7.80
CA GLY A 5 6.36 9.22 -8.09
C GLY A 5 7.46 8.20 -7.77
N ILE A 6 8.72 8.54 -8.04
CA ILE A 6 9.89 7.70 -7.73
C ILE A 6 10.02 7.51 -6.22
N SER A 7 9.88 8.59 -5.45
CA SER A 7 9.93 8.53 -3.99
C SER A 7 8.80 7.67 -3.41
N ILE A 8 7.57 7.82 -3.91
CA ILE A 8 6.42 7.02 -3.47
C ILE A 8 6.63 5.54 -3.78
N ALA A 9 7.01 5.22 -5.02
CA ALA A 9 7.27 3.84 -5.43
C ALA A 9 8.42 3.20 -4.63
N ALA A 10 9.48 3.96 -4.34
CA ALA A 10 10.57 3.49 -3.50
C ALA A 10 10.12 3.18 -2.07
N LYS A 11 9.29 4.03 -1.46
CA LYS A 11 8.77 3.79 -0.11
C LYS A 11 7.82 2.60 -0.07
N LEU A 12 6.97 2.43 -1.07
CA LEU A 12 6.09 1.26 -1.19
C LEU A 12 6.88 -0.05 -1.28
N ILE A 13 7.95 -0.09 -2.08
CA ILE A 13 8.82 -1.28 -2.18
C ILE A 13 9.45 -1.60 -0.82
N GLU A 14 9.88 -0.60 -0.06
CA GLU A 14 10.43 -0.78 1.30
C GLU A 14 9.39 -1.38 2.25
N VAL A 15 8.17 -0.84 2.26
CA VAL A 15 7.08 -1.31 3.12
C VAL A 15 6.66 -2.73 2.75
N ILE A 16 6.38 -2.98 1.47
CA ILE A 16 6.00 -4.31 0.95
C ILE A 16 7.13 -5.33 1.18
N GLY A 17 8.38 -4.89 1.08
CA GLY A 17 9.56 -5.71 1.30
C GLY A 17 9.84 -6.06 2.77
N SER A 18 9.18 -5.41 3.72
CA SER A 18 9.40 -5.63 5.15
C SER A 18 8.91 -7.00 5.61
N ASP A 19 9.61 -7.59 6.58
CA ASP A 19 9.30 -8.93 7.10
C ASP A 19 7.93 -8.96 7.77
N VAL A 20 7.56 -7.89 8.49
CA VAL A 20 6.25 -7.76 9.15
C VAL A 20 5.11 -7.84 8.14
N ILE A 21 5.19 -7.09 7.04
CA ILE A 21 4.15 -7.10 6.00
C ILE A 21 4.10 -8.46 5.30
N LYS A 22 5.25 -9.06 4.99
CA LYS A 22 5.32 -10.39 4.40
C LYS A 22 4.67 -11.45 5.28
N GLU A 23 4.95 -11.44 6.59
CA GLU A 23 4.37 -12.38 7.55
C GLU A 23 2.85 -12.22 7.67
N ILE A 24 2.35 -10.99 7.78
CA ILE A 24 0.90 -10.71 7.85
C ILE A 24 0.21 -11.19 6.58
N CYS A 25 0.74 -10.85 5.40
CA CYS A 25 0.15 -11.27 4.14
C CYS A 25 0.22 -12.79 3.94
N ASP A 26 1.27 -13.47 4.38
CA ASP A 26 1.35 -14.94 4.33
C ASP A 26 0.28 -15.56 5.23
N MET A 27 0.16 -15.07 6.47
CA MET A 27 -0.83 -15.54 7.43
C MET A 27 -2.27 -15.40 6.93
N TRP A 28 -2.55 -14.34 6.16
CA TRP A 28 -3.88 -14.08 5.59
C TRP A 28 -4.08 -14.66 4.18
N GLY A 29 -3.09 -15.37 3.63
CA GLY A 29 -3.20 -15.99 2.30
C GLY A 29 -3.03 -15.04 1.11
N TYR A 30 -2.47 -13.84 1.35
CA TYR A 30 -2.25 -12.79 0.35
C TYR A 30 -0.81 -12.71 -0.21
N LYS A 31 0.03 -13.71 0.06
CA LYS A 31 1.45 -13.72 -0.34
C LYS A 31 1.66 -13.48 -1.84
N SER A 32 0.88 -14.15 -2.69
CA SER A 32 1.00 -14.01 -4.14
C SER A 32 0.57 -12.62 -4.63
N GLN A 33 -0.44 -12.03 -3.99
CA GLN A 33 -0.92 -10.68 -4.30
C GLN A 33 0.12 -9.64 -3.88
N LEU A 34 0.76 -9.82 -2.71
CA LEU A 34 1.84 -8.96 -2.25
C LEU A 34 3.03 -8.97 -3.22
N GLU A 35 3.41 -10.14 -3.73
CA GLU A 35 4.48 -10.29 -4.72
C GLU A 35 4.12 -9.61 -6.07
N SER A 36 2.88 -9.79 -6.54
CA SER A 36 2.37 -9.14 -7.74
C SER A 36 2.37 -7.60 -7.62
N LEU A 37 1.95 -7.09 -6.45
CA LEU A 37 1.99 -5.66 -6.16
C LEU A 37 3.43 -5.14 -6.19
N ASN A 38 4.37 -5.83 -5.55
CA ASN A 38 5.78 -5.43 -5.57
C ASN A 38 6.34 -5.32 -7.00
N ASN A 39 6.04 -6.32 -7.85
CA ASN A 39 6.47 -6.31 -9.26
C ASN A 39 5.87 -5.14 -10.05
N THR A 40 4.60 -4.83 -9.81
CA THR A 40 3.91 -3.71 -10.44
C THR A 40 4.54 -2.37 -10.02
N VAL A 41 4.75 -2.16 -8.72
CA VAL A 41 5.39 -0.94 -8.20
C VAL A 41 6.82 -0.78 -8.73
N PHE A 42 7.57 -1.87 -8.83
CA PHE A 42 8.92 -1.86 -9.41
C PHE A 42 8.91 -1.45 -10.88
N THR A 43 7.95 -1.95 -11.65
CA THR A 43 7.77 -1.58 -13.07
C THR A 43 7.47 -0.09 -13.21
N ILE A 44 6.56 0.44 -12.39
CA ILE A 44 6.22 1.86 -12.38
C ILE A 44 7.43 2.72 -12.02
N LYS A 45 8.21 2.32 -11.01
CA LYS A 45 9.45 3.01 -10.63
C LYS A 45 10.45 3.08 -11.80
N ASN A 46 10.61 1.99 -12.55
CA ASN A 46 11.52 1.95 -13.69
C ASN A 46 11.05 2.87 -14.84
N VAL A 47 9.74 2.85 -15.16
CA VAL A 47 9.15 3.75 -16.16
C VAL A 47 9.34 5.21 -15.76
N LEU A 48 9.16 5.53 -14.47
CA LEU A 48 9.39 6.86 -13.94
C LEU A 48 10.85 7.31 -14.04
N LEU A 49 11.81 6.43 -13.77
CA LEU A 49 13.24 6.74 -13.91
C LEU A 49 13.65 6.99 -15.36
N ASP A 50 13.13 6.20 -16.29
CA ASP A 50 13.36 6.40 -17.73
C ASP A 50 12.75 7.73 -18.20
N ALA A 51 11.55 8.03 -17.73
CA ALA A 51 10.86 9.28 -18.03
C ALA A 51 11.53 10.52 -17.42
N ASP A 52 12.08 10.43 -16.20
CA ASP A 52 12.82 11.52 -15.56
C ASP A 52 14.11 11.81 -16.32
N SER A 53 14.82 10.74 -16.74
CA SER A 53 16.02 10.84 -17.58
C SER A 53 15.74 11.50 -18.93
N LYS A 54 14.56 11.25 -19.51
CA LYS A 54 14.10 11.83 -20.78
C LYS A 54 13.30 13.14 -20.61
N ARG A 55 13.02 13.55 -19.37
CA ARG A 55 12.13 14.66 -18.96
C ARG A 55 10.70 14.57 -19.53
N GLU A 56 10.26 13.39 -19.95
CA GLU A 56 8.94 13.16 -20.55
C GLU A 56 8.33 11.85 -20.05
N LEU A 57 7.09 11.94 -19.54
CA LEU A 57 6.25 10.77 -19.23
C LEU A 57 5.26 10.53 -20.37
N SER A 58 5.21 9.30 -20.89
CA SER A 58 4.17 8.89 -21.85
C SER A 58 2.77 8.98 -21.23
N TYR A 59 1.74 9.03 -22.07
CA TYR A 59 0.36 9.05 -21.61
C TYR A 59 0.02 7.77 -20.81
N GLU A 60 0.47 6.60 -21.25
CA GLU A 60 0.26 5.35 -20.52
C GLU A 60 0.98 5.37 -19.16
N ALA A 61 2.23 5.85 -19.13
CA ALA A 61 2.99 5.97 -17.89
C ALA A 61 2.29 6.86 -16.85
N ARG A 62 1.66 7.97 -17.31
CA ARG A 62 0.83 8.82 -16.43
C ARG A 62 -0.39 8.08 -15.92
N GLY A 63 -1.03 7.26 -16.75
CA GLY A 63 -2.15 6.39 -16.36
C GLY A 63 -1.78 5.45 -15.22
N TYR A 64 -0.67 4.72 -15.34
CA TYR A 64 -0.20 3.78 -14.31
C TYR A 64 0.12 4.47 -12.97
N ILE A 65 0.67 5.69 -13.00
CA ILE A 65 0.90 6.47 -11.76
C ILE A 65 -0.43 6.85 -11.10
N GLN A 66 -1.42 7.24 -11.90
CA GLN A 66 -2.74 7.62 -11.41
C GLN A 66 -3.44 6.42 -10.75
N GLU A 67 -3.37 5.24 -11.38
CA GLU A 67 -3.90 4.00 -10.83
C GLU A 67 -3.18 3.58 -9.55
N LEU A 68 -1.85 3.64 -9.52
CA LEU A 68 -1.08 3.35 -8.31
C LEU A 68 -1.48 4.28 -7.16
N LYS A 69 -1.64 5.58 -7.44
CA LYS A 69 -2.08 6.56 -6.45
C LYS A 69 -3.48 6.23 -5.92
N ALA A 70 -4.41 5.84 -6.79
CA ALA A 70 -5.76 5.44 -6.37
C ALA A 70 -5.73 4.21 -5.46
N ILE A 71 -5.01 3.15 -5.86
CA ILE A 71 -4.88 1.91 -5.06
C ILE A 71 -4.25 2.19 -3.69
N VAL A 72 -3.25 3.07 -3.62
CA VAL A 72 -2.62 3.44 -2.34
C VAL A 72 -3.61 4.16 -1.43
N TYR A 73 -4.46 5.04 -1.96
CA TYR A 73 -5.50 5.68 -1.15
C TYR A 73 -6.56 4.67 -0.69
N ASP A 74 -7.02 3.79 -1.57
CA ASP A 74 -8.00 2.76 -1.20
C ASP A 74 -7.46 1.86 -0.07
N ALA A 75 -6.15 1.58 -0.08
CA ALA A 75 -5.50 0.82 0.98
C ALA A 75 -5.37 1.62 2.28
N ASP A 76 -5.03 2.91 2.21
CA ASP A 76 -4.93 3.81 3.37
C ASP A 76 -6.30 3.92 4.07
N ASP A 77 -7.37 4.15 3.30
CA ASP A 77 -8.75 4.20 3.80
C ASP A 77 -9.15 2.89 4.51
N LEU A 78 -8.80 1.73 3.94
CA LEU A 78 -9.04 0.44 4.57
C LEU A 78 -8.28 0.29 5.90
N PHE A 79 -7.02 0.74 5.96
CA PHE A 79 -6.25 0.67 7.19
C PHE A 79 -6.83 1.59 8.27
N ASP A 80 -7.25 2.80 7.91
CA ASP A 80 -7.93 3.73 8.84
C ASP A 80 -9.22 3.14 9.42
N GLU A 81 -10.01 2.42 8.62
CA GLU A 81 -11.18 1.69 9.10
C GLU A 81 -10.80 0.58 10.10
N ILE A 82 -9.76 -0.19 9.80
CA ILE A 82 -9.26 -1.25 10.69
C ILE A 82 -8.76 -0.64 12.02
N PHE A 83 -8.01 0.46 11.97
CA PHE A 83 -7.53 1.16 13.16
C PHE A 83 -8.70 1.66 14.02
N THR A 84 -9.68 2.31 13.39
CA THR A 84 -10.89 2.80 14.07
C THR A 84 -11.63 1.66 14.77
N LEU A 85 -11.79 0.51 14.09
CA LEU A 85 -12.44 -0.68 14.66
C LEU A 85 -11.63 -1.29 15.81
N ALA A 86 -10.30 -1.29 15.70
CA ALA A 86 -9.40 -1.78 16.75
C ALA A 86 -9.49 -0.91 18.01
N GLU A 87 -9.51 0.42 17.85
CA GLU A 87 -9.71 1.36 18.96
C GLU A 87 -11.06 1.17 19.64
N LEU A 88 -12.15 1.02 18.88
CA LEU A 88 -13.49 0.74 19.43
C LEU A 88 -13.57 -0.59 20.18
N LYS A 89 -12.76 -1.60 19.79
CA LYS A 89 -12.66 -2.86 20.55
C LYS A 89 -11.87 -2.68 21.85
N GLN A 90 -10.85 -1.83 21.88
CA GLN A 90 -10.12 -1.51 23.12
C GLN A 90 -10.94 -0.63 24.08
N LEU A 91 -11.79 0.25 23.53
CA LEU A 91 -12.69 1.13 24.31
C LEU A 91 -13.96 0.43 24.81
N ARG A 92 -14.26 -0.80 24.38
CA ARG A 92 -15.26 -1.65 25.03
C ARG A 92 -14.58 -2.50 26.11
N PRO A 93 -14.52 -2.09 27.38
CA PRO A 93 -14.34 -3.06 28.44
C PRO A 93 -15.52 -4.03 28.32
N LEU A 94 -15.25 -5.33 28.43
CA LEU A 94 -16.29 -6.32 28.67
C LEU A 94 -17.02 -5.86 29.94
N THR A 95 -18.12 -5.12 29.79
CA THR A 95 -19.07 -4.90 30.86
C THR A 95 -19.48 -6.29 31.26
N LYS A 96 -18.93 -6.74 32.39
CA LYS A 96 -19.27 -8.02 32.97
C LYS A 96 -20.80 -8.09 32.94
N ARG A 97 -21.28 -9.11 32.24
CA ARG A 97 -22.56 -9.73 32.51
C ARG A 97 -22.54 -10.07 34.01
N GLY A 98 -22.97 -9.09 34.80
CA GLY A 98 -23.23 -9.24 36.21
C GLY A 98 -24.45 -10.13 36.30
N GLU A 99 -24.22 -11.31 36.84
CA GLU A 99 -25.23 -12.19 37.39
C GLU A 99 -26.12 -11.39 38.35
N GLY A 100 -27.42 -11.63 38.25
CA GLY A 100 -28.48 -11.10 39.11
C GLY A 100 -29.78 -11.76 38.69
#